data_AF-A0A1H1YDT2-F1
#
_entry.id   AF-A0A1H1YDT2-F1
#
_cell.length_a   1.000
_cell.length_b   1.000
_cell.length_c   1.000
_cell.angle_alpha   90.00
_cell.angle_beta   90.00
_cell.angle_gamma   90.00
#
_symmetry.space_group_name_H-M   'P 1'
#
loop_
_entity.id
_entity.type
_entity.pdbx_description
1 polymer ?
#
loop_
_entity_poly.entity_id
_entity_poly.type
_entity_poly.pdbx_seq_one_letter_code
_entity_poly.pdbx_strand_id
1 'polypeptide(L)'
;MRDRGRMAPQPAELPRRATALRLVHTGIAAAELAALGHVWVCALTGRRDRGLAVSAGALAAEGVALVIGRGNCPLGPLQRRLGDPVPLFELVLPPRAAKAAVPVLTAAALAGLAVVAVRGIGGDEFSSAGRSYLS
;
A
#
# COMPACT_ATOMS: atom_id res chain seq x y z
N MET A 1 -26.41 48.58 -1.86
CA MET A 1 -27.01 47.39 -2.51
C MET A 1 -26.10 46.20 -2.22
N ARG A 2 -26.62 45.16 -1.57
CA ARG A 2 -25.90 43.91 -1.26
C ARG A 2 -25.83 43.07 -2.53
N ASP A 3 -24.63 42.88 -3.06
CA ASP A 3 -24.43 41.90 -4.13
C ASP A 3 -24.29 40.50 -3.49
N ARG A 4 -25.12 39.58 -3.99
CA ARG A 4 -25.39 38.28 -3.37
C ARG A 4 -24.22 37.34 -3.62
N GLY A 5 -23.81 36.69 -2.54
CA GLY A 5 -23.12 35.41 -2.47
C GLY A 5 -22.41 34.93 -3.74
N ARG A 6 -21.07 35.05 -3.73
CA ARG A 6 -20.24 34.02 -4.35
C ARG A 6 -20.61 32.70 -3.68
N MET A 7 -21.53 31.96 -4.29
CA MET A 7 -21.74 30.56 -4.01
C MET A 7 -20.42 29.90 -4.40
N ALA A 8 -19.57 29.66 -3.39
CA ALA A 8 -18.48 28.70 -3.54
C ALA A 8 -19.08 27.45 -4.20
N PRO A 9 -18.41 26.82 -5.18
CA PRO A 9 -18.90 25.57 -5.75
C PRO A 9 -19.18 24.64 -4.58
N GLN A 10 -20.44 24.28 -4.35
CA GLN A 10 -20.75 23.23 -3.40
C GLN A 10 -19.96 21.99 -3.88
N PRO A 11 -19.23 21.28 -3.02
CA PRO A 11 -18.66 20.00 -3.40
C PRO A 11 -19.84 19.15 -3.85
N ALA A 12 -19.92 18.84 -5.14
CA ALA A 12 -20.99 17.98 -5.65
C ALA A 12 -21.02 16.72 -4.78
N GLU A 13 -22.17 16.43 -4.17
CA GLU A 13 -22.29 15.24 -3.34
C GLU A 13 -21.94 14.01 -4.19
N LEU A 14 -20.95 13.24 -3.72
CA LEU A 14 -20.50 12.06 -4.46
C LEU A 14 -21.65 11.05 -4.58
N PRO A 15 -21.84 10.43 -5.76
CA PRO A 15 -22.79 9.33 -5.90
C PRO A 15 -22.53 8.25 -4.85
N ARG A 16 -23.59 7.66 -4.26
CA ARG A 16 -23.44 6.62 -3.21
C ARG A 16 -22.47 5.50 -3.58
N ARG A 17 -22.47 5.09 -4.86
CA ARG A 17 -21.56 4.08 -5.39
C ARG A 17 -20.10 4.54 -5.41
N ALA A 18 -19.86 5.82 -5.72
CA ALA A 18 -18.53 6.42 -5.65
C ALA A 18 -18.03 6.50 -4.21
N THR A 19 -18.88 6.92 -3.28
CA THR A 19 -18.57 6.92 -1.84
C THR A 19 -18.25 5.52 -1.34
N ALA A 20 -19.05 4.52 -1.70
CA ALA A 20 -18.81 3.12 -1.32
C ALA A 20 -17.46 2.62 -1.87
N LEU A 21 -17.17 2.87 -3.16
CA LEU A 21 -15.88 2.49 -3.74
C LEU A 21 -14.72 3.21 -3.07
N ARG A 22 -14.84 4.50 -2.78
CA ARG A 22 -13.82 5.27 -2.06
C ARG A 22 -13.55 4.66 -0.69
N LEU A 23 -14.59 4.31 0.07
CA LEU A 23 -14.43 3.69 1.39
C LEU A 23 -13.75 2.33 1.29
N VAL A 24 -14.12 1.50 0.31
CA VAL A 24 -13.45 0.21 0.06
C VAL A 24 -11.99 0.42 -0.31
N HIS A 25 -11.71 1.38 -1.20
CA HIS A 25 -10.36 1.70 -1.64
C HIS A 25 -9.49 2.22 -0.48
N THR A 26 -10.03 3.09 0.39
CA THR A 26 -9.38 3.50 1.63
C THR A 26 -9.09 2.31 2.54
N GLY A 27 -10.04 1.39 2.69
CA GLY A 27 -9.87 0.18 3.51
C GLY A 27 -8.75 -0.72 3.00
N ILE A 28 -8.66 -0.93 1.69
CA ILE A 28 -7.58 -1.69 1.05
C ILE A 28 -6.23 -1.01 1.30
N ALA A 29 -6.14 0.30 1.05
CA ALA A 29 -4.91 1.06 1.29
C ALA A 29 -4.45 1.00 2.75
N ALA A 30 -5.39 1.06 3.71
CA ALA A 30 -5.08 0.90 5.13
C ALA A 30 -4.56 -0.51 5.47
N ALA A 31 -5.17 -1.55 4.89
CA ALA A 31 -4.72 -2.93 5.07
C ALA A 31 -3.31 -3.16 4.50
N GLU A 32 -3.00 -2.58 3.33
CA GLU A 32 -1.68 -2.66 2.72
C GLU A 32 -0.62 -1.90 3.50
N LEU A 33 -0.95 -0.72 4.03
CA LEU A 33 -0.06 0.02 4.93
C LEU A 33 0.21 -0.77 6.22
N ALA A 34 -0.81 -1.45 6.77
CA ALA A 34 -0.64 -2.34 7.91
C ALA A 34 0.24 -3.56 7.56
N ALA A 35 0.06 -4.15 6.38
CA ALA A 35 0.89 -5.24 5.88
C ALA A 35 2.36 -4.81 5.73
N LEU A 36 2.61 -3.63 5.17
CA LEU A 36 3.94 -3.03 5.08
C LEU A 36 4.55 -2.79 6.46
N GLY A 37 3.77 -2.25 7.40
CA GLY A 37 4.17 -2.09 8.79
C GLY A 37 4.56 -3.43 9.44
N HIS A 38 3.76 -4.48 9.22
CA HIS A 38 4.05 -5.83 9.72
C HIS A 38 5.35 -6.40 9.13
N VAL A 39 5.58 -6.21 7.83
CA VAL A 39 6.86 -6.59 7.18
C VAL A 39 8.03 -5.90 7.88
N TRP A 40 7.94 -4.61 8.18
CA TRP A 40 8.99 -3.89 8.88
C TRP A 40 9.17 -4.32 10.34
N VAL A 41 8.08 -4.60 11.07
CA VAL A 41 8.16 -5.19 12.42
C VAL A 41 8.91 -6.52 12.36
N CYS A 42 8.57 -7.40 11.41
CA CYS A 42 9.28 -8.67 11.18
C CYS A 42 10.74 -8.46 10.78
N ALA A 43 11.03 -7.51 9.89
CA ALA A 43 12.37 -7.18 9.42
C ALA A 43 13.28 -6.74 10.58
N LEU A 44 12.78 -5.86 11.45
CA LEU A 44 13.53 -5.27 12.55
C LEU A 44 13.67 -6.24 13.74
N THR A 45 12.64 -7.04 14.02
CA THR A 45 12.65 -7.99 15.15
C THR A 45 13.20 -9.37 14.78
N GLY A 46 13.40 -9.65 13.49
CA GLY A 46 13.77 -10.98 12.99
C GLY A 46 12.66 -12.03 13.10
N ARG A 47 11.42 -11.64 13.44
CA ARG A 47 10.29 -12.56 13.56
C ARG A 47 9.82 -13.07 12.20
N ARG A 48 9.61 -14.38 12.08
CA ARG A 48 8.90 -15.02 10.97
C ARG A 48 7.67 -15.76 11.48
N ASP A 49 6.50 -15.27 11.13
CA ASP A 49 5.23 -15.92 11.43
C ASP A 49 4.40 -16.09 10.14
N ARG A 50 3.28 -16.81 10.25
CA ARG A 50 2.36 -16.98 9.11
C ARG A 50 1.80 -15.63 8.62
N GLY A 51 1.70 -14.63 9.51
CA GLY A 51 1.24 -13.29 9.16
C GLY A 51 2.17 -12.59 8.17
N LEU A 52 3.48 -12.79 8.29
CA LEU A 52 4.46 -12.26 7.34
C LEU A 52 4.21 -12.76 5.90
N ALA A 53 3.87 -14.05 5.73
CA ALA A 53 3.56 -14.60 4.41
C ALA A 53 2.29 -13.98 3.82
N VAL A 54 1.26 -13.75 4.65
CA VAL A 54 0.02 -13.06 4.24
C VAL A 54 0.33 -11.62 3.83
N SER A 55 1.10 -10.87 4.63
CA SER A 55 1.48 -9.49 4.32
C SER A 55 2.31 -9.41 3.04
N ALA A 56 3.30 -10.29 2.87
CA ALA A 56 4.11 -10.35 1.64
C ALA A 56 3.25 -10.69 0.42
N GLY A 57 2.32 -11.64 0.56
CA GLY A 57 1.37 -12.01 -0.50
C GLY A 57 0.45 -10.86 -0.90
N ALA A 58 -0.09 -10.12 0.07
CA ALA A 58 -0.92 -8.95 -0.18
C ALA A 58 -0.15 -7.84 -0.94
N LEU A 59 1.06 -7.51 -0.47
CA LEU A 59 1.92 -6.51 -1.13
C LEU A 59 2.34 -6.97 -2.53
N ALA A 60 2.57 -8.27 -2.74
CA ALA A 60 2.89 -8.82 -4.05
C ALA A 60 1.69 -8.73 -5.01
N ALA A 61 0.49 -9.04 -4.54
CA ALA A 61 -0.74 -8.92 -5.34
C ALA A 61 -0.97 -7.47 -5.79
N GLU A 62 -0.82 -6.50 -4.90
CA GLU A 62 -0.89 -5.08 -5.26
C GLU A 62 0.24 -4.67 -6.20
N GLY A 63 1.47 -5.15 -5.95
CA GLY A 63 2.60 -4.92 -6.86
C GLY A 63 2.31 -5.38 -8.29
N VAL A 64 1.70 -6.57 -8.46
CA VAL A 64 1.24 -7.06 -9.77
C VAL A 64 0.17 -6.16 -10.35
N ALA A 65 -0.81 -5.75 -9.54
CA ALA A 65 -1.89 -4.87 -9.99
C ALA A 65 -1.36 -3.49 -10.44
N LEU A 66 -0.38 -2.93 -9.74
CA LEU A 66 0.32 -1.70 -10.12
C LEU A 66 1.10 -1.87 -11.43
N VAL A 67 1.78 -3.00 -11.65
CA VAL A 67 2.47 -3.28 -12.92
C VAL A 67 1.48 -3.31 -14.08
N ILE A 68 0.35 -4.01 -13.92
CA ILE A 68 -0.75 -4.02 -14.90
C ILE A 68 -1.29 -2.60 -15.14
N GLY A 69 -1.44 -1.82 -14.07
CA GLY A 69 -1.84 -0.42 -14.09
C GLY A 69 -0.76 0.57 -14.56
N ARG A 70 0.44 0.10 -14.93
CA ARG A 70 1.61 0.93 -15.30
C ARG A 70 1.97 1.97 -14.24
N GLY A 71 2.00 1.55 -12.99
CA GLY A 71 2.26 2.40 -11.82
C GLY A 71 1.06 3.21 -11.33
N ASN A 72 -0.11 3.04 -11.93
CA ASN A 72 -1.35 3.63 -11.44
C ASN A 72 -2.14 2.62 -10.63
N CYS A 73 -2.83 3.11 -9.59
CA CYS A 73 -3.77 2.29 -8.83
C CYS A 73 -4.84 1.67 -9.76
N PRO A 74 -5.06 0.35 -9.69
CA PRO A 74 -6.03 -0.36 -10.53
C PRO A 74 -7.48 0.10 -10.34
N LEU A 75 -7.83 0.62 -9.15
CA LEU A 75 -9.17 1.12 -8.83
C LEU A 75 -9.42 2.54 -9.36
N GLY A 76 -8.37 3.28 -9.73
CA GLY A 76 -8.48 4.67 -10.18
C GLY A 76 -9.40 4.88 -11.40
N PRO A 77 -9.28 4.08 -12.49
CA PRO A 77 -10.20 4.16 -13.62
C PRO A 77 -11.66 3.89 -13.25
N LEU A 78 -11.92 2.96 -12.33
CA LEU A 78 -13.27 2.65 -11.87
C LEU A 78 -13.85 3.78 -11.01
N GLN A 79 -13.05 4.36 -10.13
CA GLN A 79 -13.43 5.51 -9.30
C GLN A 79 -13.84 6.71 -10.17
N ARG A 80 -13.06 7.02 -11.21
CA ARG A 80 -13.40 8.06 -12.20
C ARG A 80 -14.72 7.78 -12.91
N ARG A 81 -14.97 6.53 -13.33
CA ARG A 81 -16.22 6.13 -14.01
C ARG A 81 -17.45 6.26 -13.11
N LEU A 82 -17.28 6.15 -11.79
CA LEU A 82 -18.36 6.33 -10.82
C LEU A 82 -18.58 7.78 -10.40
N GLY A 83 -17.82 8.74 -10.94
CA GLY A 83 -17.98 10.17 -10.65
C GLY A 83 -17.05 10.70 -9.55
N ASP A 84 -16.02 9.94 -9.18
CA ASP A 84 -15.00 10.38 -8.23
C ASP A 84 -13.63 10.50 -8.93
N PRO A 85 -13.22 11.73 -9.30
CA PRO A 85 -11.96 11.95 -10.02
C PRO A 85 -10.74 12.07 -9.10
N VAL A 86 -10.93 12.17 -7.77
CA VAL A 86 -9.85 12.54 -6.84
C VAL A 86 -9.03 11.30 -6.47
N PRO A 87 -7.72 11.24 -6.77
CA PRO A 87 -6.89 10.12 -6.36
C PRO A 87 -6.87 9.97 -4.84
N LEU A 88 -6.82 8.72 -4.35
CA LEU A 88 -6.95 8.43 -2.92
C LEU A 88 -5.92 9.18 -2.05
N PHE A 89 -4.64 9.18 -2.47
CA PHE A 89 -3.59 9.88 -1.73
C PHE A 89 -3.76 11.40 -1.74
N GLU A 90 -4.43 11.98 -2.74
CA GLU A 90 -4.71 13.44 -2.78
C GLU A 90 -5.76 13.87 -1.74
N LEU A 91 -6.46 12.93 -1.10
CA LEU A 91 -7.35 13.23 0.02
C LEU A 91 -6.58 13.68 1.28
N VAL A 92 -5.32 13.30 1.40
CA VAL A 92 -4.49 13.53 2.60
C VAL A 92 -3.12 14.15 2.29
N LEU A 93 -2.69 14.14 1.02
CA LEU A 93 -1.40 14.68 0.58
C LEU A 93 -1.60 15.71 -0.55
N PRO A 94 -0.69 16.69 -0.66
CA PRO A 94 -0.64 17.54 -1.86
C PRO A 94 -0.31 16.70 -3.11
N PRO A 95 -0.76 17.09 -4.32
CA PRO A 95 -0.65 16.28 -5.54
C PRO A 95 0.76 15.76 -5.86
N ARG A 96 1.80 16.56 -5.56
CA ARG A 96 3.20 16.15 -5.75
C ARG A 96 3.59 14.99 -4.84
N ALA A 97 3.17 15.03 -3.58
CA ALA A 97 3.43 13.96 -2.61
C ALA A 97 2.56 12.74 -2.92
N ALA A 98 1.30 12.93 -3.32
CA ALA A 98 0.43 11.84 -3.75
C ALA A 98 1.00 11.05 -4.95
N LYS A 99 1.58 11.76 -5.93
CA LYS A 99 2.26 11.12 -7.08
C LYS A 99 3.51 10.32 -6.66
N ALA A 100 4.16 10.70 -5.58
CA ALA A 100 5.33 10.00 -5.04
C ALA A 100 4.97 8.85 -4.10
N ALA A 101 3.73 8.75 -3.61
CA ALA A 101 3.33 7.77 -2.61
C ALA A 101 3.57 6.32 -3.11
N VAL A 102 3.07 5.98 -4.30
CA VAL A 102 3.25 4.64 -4.88
C VAL A 102 4.72 4.24 -4.99
N PRO A 103 5.61 5.00 -5.67
CA PRO A 103 7.01 4.59 -5.81
C PRO A 103 7.76 4.52 -4.46
N VAL A 104 7.45 5.42 -3.52
CA VAL A 104 8.07 5.40 -2.19
C VAL A 104 7.63 4.17 -1.39
N LEU A 105 6.34 3.86 -1.38
CA LEU A 105 5.80 2.70 -0.68
C LEU A 105 6.30 1.38 -1.32
N THR A 106 6.39 1.32 -2.65
CA THR A 106 6.99 0.17 -3.35
C THR A 106 8.46 -0.01 -2.95
N ALA A 107 9.25 1.05 -2.91
CA ALA A 107 10.65 0.98 -2.48
C ALA A 107 10.77 0.52 -1.02
N ALA A 108 9.92 1.05 -0.13
CA ALA A 108 9.87 0.65 1.27
C ALA A 108 9.48 -0.83 1.45
N ALA A 109 8.53 -1.33 0.65
CA ALA A 109 8.12 -2.74 0.66
C ALA A 109 9.25 -3.66 0.22
N LEU A 110 9.91 -3.35 -0.91
CA LEU A 110 11.04 -4.12 -1.42
C LEU A 110 12.20 -4.14 -0.43
N ALA A 111 12.53 -3.00 0.17
CA ALA A 111 13.57 -2.90 1.18
C ALA A 111 13.26 -3.76 2.41
N GLY A 112 12.03 -3.66 2.96
CA GLY A 112 11.61 -4.47 4.10
C GLY A 112 11.68 -5.97 3.82
N LEU A 113 11.19 -6.42 2.65
CA LEU A 113 11.25 -7.81 2.22
C LEU A 113 12.69 -8.30 2.00
N ALA A 114 13.57 -7.47 1.44
CA ALA A 114 14.99 -7.79 1.28
C ALA A 114 15.69 -7.99 2.64
N VAL A 115 15.43 -7.12 3.61
CA VAL A 115 15.95 -7.28 4.98
C VAL A 115 15.46 -8.58 5.61
N VAL A 116 14.16 -8.89 5.46
CA VAL A 116 13.59 -10.17 5.90
C VAL A 116 14.30 -11.35 5.25
N ALA A 117 14.60 -11.30 3.95
CA ALA A 117 15.25 -12.39 3.23
C ALA A 117 16.72 -12.59 3.68
N VAL A 118 17.49 -11.51 3.80
CA VAL A 118 18.90 -11.55 4.24
C VAL A 118 19.03 -12.12 5.65
N ARG A 119 18.14 -11.71 6.57
CA ARG A 119 18.09 -12.27 7.93
C ARG A 119 17.60 -13.72 7.96
N GLY A 120 17.13 -14.27 6.84
CA GLY A 120 16.69 -15.66 6.72
C GLY A 120 17.83 -16.54 6.37
N ILE A 121 18.42 -16.26 5.22
CA ILE A 121 19.56 -16.97 4.67
C ILE A 121 20.66 -17.15 5.74
N GLY A 122 21.01 -16.10 6.48
CA GLY A 122 22.05 -16.19 7.52
C GLY A 122 21.72 -17.09 8.72
N GLY A 123 20.44 -17.29 9.04
CA GLY A 123 20.00 -18.24 10.08
C GLY A 123 19.97 -19.68 9.59
N ASP A 124 19.60 -19.87 8.33
CA ASP A 124 19.47 -21.17 7.67
C ASP A 124 20.86 -21.81 7.47
N GLU A 125 21.84 -21.02 6.99
CA GLU A 125 23.22 -21.45 6.80
C GLU A 125 23.90 -21.81 8.13
N PHE A 126 23.73 -20.99 9.19
CA PHE A 126 24.28 -21.29 10.51
C PHE A 126 23.64 -22.54 11.14
N SER A 127 22.32 -22.72 10.98
CA SER A 127 21.61 -23.91 11.47
C SER A 127 21.98 -25.18 10.71
N SER A 128 22.28 -25.07 9.41
CA SER A 128 22.79 -26.19 8.60
C SER A 128 24.22 -26.56 9.00
N ALA A 129 25.12 -25.58 9.15
CA ALA A 129 26.49 -25.81 9.58
C ALA A 129 26.57 -26.47 10.97
N GLY A 130 25.77 -25.99 11.94
CA GLY A 130 25.72 -26.58 13.29
C GLY A 130 25.24 -28.04 13.32
N ARG A 131 24.39 -28.47 12.38
CA ARG A 131 23.98 -29.88 12.24
C ARG A 131 25.10 -30.76 11.68
N SER A 132 25.94 -30.24 10.78
CA SER A 132 27.03 -30.99 10.14
C SER A 132 28.22 -31.27 11.07
N TYR A 133 28.41 -30.49 12.13
CA TYR A 133 29.48 -30.74 13.13
C TYR A 133 29.10 -31.73 14.22
N LEU A 134 27.83 -32.16 14.27
CA LEU A 134 27.30 -33.10 15.29
C LEU A 134 27.08 -34.52 14.74
N SER A 135 27.48 -34.78 13.50
CA SER A 135 27.46 -36.08 12.80
C SER A 135 28.87 -36.53 12.48
#